data_AF-A0A7X8FUV1-F1
#
_entry.id   AF-A0A7X8FUV1-F1
#
_cell.length_a   1.000
_cell.length_b   1.000
_cell.length_c   1.000
_cell.angle_alpha   90.00
_cell.angle_beta   90.00
_cell.angle_gamma   90.00
#
_symmetry.space_group_name_H-M   'P 1'
#
loop_
_entity.id
_entity.type
_entity.pdbx_description
1 polymer ?
#
loop_
_entity_poly.entity_id
_entity_poly.type
_entity_poly.pdbx_seq_one_letter_code
_entity_poly.pdbx_strand_id
1 'polypeptide(L)'
;MTGYLSLTLYILAILIVFAACRLHVHRNGSRFPAFRTAGVLVFCSILFHLLPPLRHLSVFRIIYALSGEYLDLFWITFYFSTAILLASDYRHTVVHIAVITALSLFAAVGISTVPVRDLSRDGAYTLKPCTVTLLDRLDSECIITWYRTDSYAESLSGTALSMLLDRYERQNREHLRFYARDPVQNISPAFPEKLGLVPLADGNYSGILIEYRGSSRLVPVIAGHTLAEYELTRSIESLVEGSREYPLQVLVLGNPGSGHDHLQLLLEHAEFTLVPVDNPENGLDERVPLVVIGSRFATGPVARSIDEFLNRGGNALVMVSGTEIDSTGDWSARTKSGDPVIELLRRRGIAIQDRLLRDKNHYTIIMNAL
;
A
#
# COMPACT_ATOMS: atom_id res chain seq x y z
N MET A 1 -15.45 -44.14 -0.44
CA MET A 1 -14.79 -45.35 0.12
C MET A 1 -13.25 -45.27 0.11
N THR A 2 -12.63 -44.17 -0.33
CA THR A 2 -11.16 -43.97 -0.34
C THR A 2 -10.57 -43.47 0.99
N GLY A 3 -11.39 -42.99 1.93
CA GLY A 3 -10.92 -42.48 3.23
C GLY A 3 -10.56 -43.55 4.27
N TYR A 4 -11.18 -44.73 4.23
CA TYR A 4 -10.97 -45.77 5.24
C TYR A 4 -9.66 -46.56 5.04
N LEU A 5 -9.19 -46.71 3.79
CA LEU A 5 -7.91 -47.33 3.47
C LEU A 5 -6.73 -46.46 3.96
N SER A 6 -6.90 -45.13 3.89
CA SER A 6 -5.99 -44.13 4.43
C SER A 6 -5.93 -44.23 5.96
N LEU A 7 -7.07 -44.22 6.64
CA LEU A 7 -7.14 -44.27 8.11
C LEU A 7 -6.50 -45.54 8.70
N THR A 8 -6.68 -46.69 8.05
CA THR A 8 -6.08 -47.96 8.49
C THR A 8 -4.57 -47.99 8.30
N LEU A 9 -4.05 -47.43 7.19
CA LEU A 9 -2.61 -47.22 6.99
C LEU A 9 -2.02 -46.23 7.99
N TYR A 10 -2.76 -45.19 8.37
CA TYR A 10 -2.34 -44.22 9.39
C TYR A 10 -2.31 -44.84 10.79
N ILE A 11 -3.32 -45.63 11.17
CA ILE A 11 -3.34 -46.36 12.45
C ILE A 11 -2.21 -47.38 12.51
N LEU A 12 -1.90 -48.06 11.39
CA LEU A 12 -0.79 -49.01 11.31
C LEU A 12 0.57 -48.32 11.47
N ALA A 13 0.79 -47.17 10.83
CA ALA A 13 2.01 -46.38 10.98
C ALA A 13 2.20 -45.86 12.43
N ILE A 14 1.11 -45.42 13.06
CA ILE A 14 1.09 -44.99 14.47
C ILE A 14 1.46 -46.16 15.39
N LEU A 15 0.89 -47.35 15.16
CA LEU A 15 1.18 -48.55 15.95
C LEU A 15 2.63 -49.03 15.76
N ILE A 16 3.20 -48.90 14.57
CA ILE A 16 4.61 -49.25 14.29
C ILE A 16 5.56 -48.31 15.03
N VAL A 17 5.28 -47.00 15.03
CA VAL A 17 6.10 -46.01 15.75
C VAL A 17 5.98 -46.21 17.27
N PHE A 18 4.77 -46.47 17.78
CA PHE A 18 4.57 -46.77 19.20
C PHE A 18 5.24 -48.09 19.61
N ALA A 19 5.16 -49.13 18.76
CA ALA A 19 5.81 -50.42 19.01
C ALA A 19 7.33 -50.29 18.97
N ALA A 20 7.90 -49.53 18.02
CA ALA A 20 9.34 -49.27 17.94
C ALA A 20 9.86 -48.49 19.17
N CYS A 21 9.13 -47.46 19.61
CA CYS A 21 9.44 -46.74 20.84
C CYS A 21 9.32 -47.62 22.09
N ARG A 22 8.31 -48.50 22.16
CA ARG A 22 8.12 -49.43 23.29
C ARG A 22 9.18 -50.53 23.33
N LEU A 23 9.61 -51.05 22.16
CA LEU A 23 10.68 -52.06 22.05
C LEU A 23 12.04 -51.48 22.47
N HIS A 24 12.28 -50.21 22.14
CA HIS A 24 13.50 -49.48 22.51
C HIS A 24 13.56 -49.20 24.02
N VAL A 25 12.43 -48.83 24.64
CA VAL A 25 12.31 -48.62 26.09
C VAL A 25 12.41 -49.94 26.89
N HIS A 26 11.86 -51.04 26.37
CA HIS A 26 11.93 -52.35 27.03
C HIS A 26 13.33 -52.98 26.97
N ARG A 27 14.10 -52.75 25.89
CA ARG A 27 15.49 -53.25 25.77
C ARG A 27 16.49 -52.49 26.64
N ASN A 28 16.28 -51.19 26.83
CA ASN A 28 17.25 -50.32 27.51
C ASN A 28 16.86 -49.91 28.93
N GLY A 29 15.83 -50.56 29.51
CA GLY A 29 15.48 -50.42 30.92
C GLY A 29 15.48 -48.97 31.42
N SER A 30 14.85 -48.04 30.67
CA SER A 30 15.01 -46.62 31.00
C SER A 30 13.88 -46.11 31.89
N ARG A 31 14.24 -45.81 33.14
CA ARG A 31 13.60 -44.76 33.95
C ARG A 31 13.96 -43.39 33.35
N PHE A 32 13.25 -42.94 32.30
CA PHE A 32 13.34 -41.55 31.84
C PHE A 32 11.98 -41.02 31.33
N PRO A 33 11.37 -40.00 31.97
CA PRO A 33 10.11 -39.39 31.54
C PRO A 33 10.20 -38.56 30.25
N ALA A 34 11.41 -38.20 29.81
CA ALA A 34 11.65 -37.26 28.70
C ALA A 34 11.21 -37.79 27.32
N PHE A 35 11.16 -39.11 27.12
CA PHE A 35 10.65 -39.69 25.88
C PHE A 35 9.14 -39.51 25.73
N ARG A 36 8.40 -39.42 26.85
CA ARG A 36 6.96 -39.14 26.83
C ARG A 36 6.68 -37.68 26.46
N THR A 37 7.50 -36.73 26.91
CA THR A 37 7.30 -35.30 26.61
C THR A 37 7.71 -34.93 25.20
N ALA A 38 8.80 -35.50 24.66
CA ALA A 38 9.21 -35.28 23.27
C ALA A 38 8.19 -35.87 22.27
N GLY A 39 7.65 -37.06 22.55
CA GLY A 39 6.60 -37.66 21.72
C GLY A 39 5.30 -36.85 21.71
N VAL A 40 4.93 -36.25 22.84
CA VAL A 40 3.75 -35.37 22.94
C VAL A 40 3.95 -34.05 22.21
N LEU A 41 5.15 -33.48 22.21
CA LEU A 41 5.44 -32.23 21.49
C LEU A 41 5.48 -32.42 19.97
N VAL A 42 6.04 -33.53 19.50
CA VAL A 42 5.98 -33.92 18.08
C VAL A 42 4.54 -34.24 17.68
N PHE A 43 3.78 -34.92 18.53
CA PHE A 43 2.34 -35.15 18.35
C PHE A 43 1.56 -33.83 18.23
N CYS A 44 1.80 -32.85 19.10
CA CYS A 44 1.16 -31.53 19.04
C CYS A 44 1.55 -30.75 17.78
N SER A 45 2.81 -30.84 17.33
CA SER A 45 3.29 -30.16 16.13
C SER A 45 2.72 -30.76 14.83
N ILE A 46 2.56 -32.09 14.78
CA ILE A 46 1.89 -32.78 13.65
C ILE A 46 0.38 -32.48 13.66
N LEU A 47 -0.25 -32.47 14.84
CA LEU A 47 -1.65 -32.10 15.01
C LEU A 47 -1.91 -30.63 14.59
N PHE A 48 -0.93 -29.75 14.83
CA PHE A 48 -0.95 -28.31 14.47
C PHE A 48 -0.88 -28.08 12.95
N HIS A 49 -0.15 -28.90 12.20
CA HIS A 49 -0.09 -28.80 10.74
C HIS A 49 -1.27 -29.48 10.00
N LEU A 50 -1.94 -30.44 10.63
CA LEU A 50 -2.98 -31.26 9.98
C LEU A 50 -4.43 -30.92 10.39
N LEU A 51 -4.64 -29.94 11.29
CA LEU A 51 -5.98 -29.47 11.68
C LEU A 51 -6.24 -28.02 11.20
N PRO A 52 -6.89 -27.83 10.04
CA PRO A 52 -7.36 -26.53 9.56
C PRO A 52 -8.34 -25.75 10.49
N PRO A 53 -9.21 -26.37 11.33
CA PRO A 53 -10.32 -25.63 11.92
C PRO A 53 -9.96 -24.80 13.17
N LEU A 54 -8.75 -24.91 13.72
CA LEU A 54 -8.37 -24.24 14.98
C LEU A 54 -7.72 -22.86 14.80
N ARG A 55 -7.59 -22.36 13.56
CA ARG A 55 -6.88 -21.11 13.20
C ARG A 55 -7.56 -19.80 13.66
N HIS A 56 -8.72 -19.86 14.31
CA HIS A 56 -9.54 -18.67 14.65
C HIS A 56 -9.38 -18.15 16.09
N LEU A 57 -8.55 -18.80 16.92
CA LEU A 57 -8.32 -18.38 18.32
C LEU A 57 -7.25 -17.28 18.41
N SER A 58 -7.50 -16.26 19.24
CA SER A 58 -6.74 -15.00 19.35
C SER A 58 -5.26 -15.16 19.71
N VAL A 59 -4.89 -16.20 20.46
CA VAL A 59 -3.47 -16.51 20.77
C VAL A 59 -2.67 -16.85 19.51
N PHE A 60 -3.31 -17.44 18.48
CA PHE A 60 -2.64 -17.83 17.23
C PHE A 60 -2.42 -16.66 16.27
N ARG A 61 -3.17 -15.56 16.39
CA ARG A 61 -2.92 -14.33 15.62
C ARG A 61 -1.65 -13.61 16.07
N ILE A 62 -1.35 -13.63 17.37
CA ILE A 62 -0.12 -13.04 17.94
C ILE A 62 1.10 -13.82 17.44
N ILE A 63 1.00 -15.15 17.37
CA ILE A 63 2.06 -16.01 16.83
C ILE A 63 2.23 -15.77 15.33
N TYR A 64 1.15 -15.61 14.56
CA TYR A 64 1.19 -15.34 13.12
C TYR A 64 1.80 -13.97 12.77
N ALA A 65 1.52 -12.94 13.58
CA ALA A 65 2.07 -11.59 13.40
C ALA A 65 3.59 -11.52 13.68
N LEU A 66 4.11 -12.43 14.51
CA LEU A 66 5.53 -12.58 14.79
C LEU A 66 6.25 -13.50 13.77
N SER A 67 5.54 -14.20 12.88
CA SER A 67 6.08 -15.38 12.19
C SER A 67 6.11 -15.32 10.65
N GLY A 68 6.12 -14.15 10.03
CA GLY A 68 6.03 -14.03 8.57
C GLY A 68 7.18 -14.67 7.79
N GLU A 69 8.42 -14.58 8.28
CA GLU A 69 9.61 -15.00 7.50
C GLU A 69 10.69 -15.74 8.31
N TYR A 70 10.55 -15.80 9.65
CA TYR A 70 11.62 -16.28 10.55
C TYR A 70 11.36 -17.65 11.16
N LEU A 71 10.15 -18.21 10.98
CA LEU A 71 9.77 -19.50 11.57
C LEU A 71 10.47 -20.67 10.86
N ASP A 72 10.62 -20.60 9.53
CA ASP A 72 11.26 -21.68 8.77
C ASP A 72 12.76 -21.77 9.09
N LEU A 73 13.45 -20.64 9.24
CA LEU A 73 14.84 -20.62 9.66
C LEU A 73 14.97 -21.12 11.11
N PHE A 74 14.09 -20.71 12.02
CA PHE A 74 14.06 -21.21 13.39
C PHE A 74 13.86 -22.72 13.45
N TRP A 75 12.89 -23.27 12.71
CA TRP A 75 12.63 -24.71 12.67
C TRP A 75 13.76 -25.48 12.00
N ILE A 76 14.32 -24.99 10.90
CA ILE A 76 15.50 -25.59 10.27
C ILE A 76 16.65 -25.64 11.28
N THR A 77 16.92 -24.53 11.98
CA THR A 77 17.99 -24.47 12.98
C THR A 77 17.69 -25.42 14.14
N PHE A 78 16.45 -25.48 14.63
CA PHE A 78 16.02 -26.38 15.71
C PHE A 78 16.13 -27.86 15.33
N TYR A 79 15.66 -28.25 14.14
CA TYR A 79 15.76 -29.63 13.65
C TYR A 79 17.22 -30.04 13.42
N PHE A 80 18.05 -29.15 12.85
CA PHE A 80 19.48 -29.42 12.64
C PHE A 80 20.21 -29.53 13.98
N SER A 81 19.90 -28.65 14.93
CA SER A 81 20.45 -28.67 16.29
C SER A 81 20.13 -29.97 17.01
N THR A 82 18.87 -30.41 16.92
CA THR A 82 18.38 -31.62 17.58
C THR A 82 18.96 -32.87 16.91
N ALA A 83 19.11 -32.89 15.59
CA ALA A 83 19.74 -33.99 14.85
C ALA A 83 21.24 -34.14 15.19
N ILE A 84 21.97 -33.03 15.33
CA ILE A 84 23.38 -33.02 15.75
C ILE A 84 23.52 -33.51 17.20
N LEU A 85 22.64 -33.06 18.11
CA LEU A 85 22.61 -33.52 19.51
C LEU A 85 22.27 -35.02 19.64
N LEU A 86 21.41 -35.55 18.78
CA LEU A 86 21.06 -36.97 18.73
C LEU A 86 22.17 -37.85 18.12
N ALA A 87 23.09 -37.26 17.33
CA ALA A 87 24.17 -37.97 16.65
C ALA A 87 25.54 -37.89 17.36
N SER A 88 25.71 -37.06 18.40
CA SER A 88 27.01 -36.82 19.02
C SER A 88 27.26 -37.61 20.31
N ASP A 89 28.46 -38.16 20.46
CA ASP A 89 28.95 -38.72 21.72
C ASP A 89 29.15 -37.63 22.79
N TYR A 90 28.85 -37.98 24.05
CA TYR A 90 28.69 -37.08 25.22
C TYR A 90 29.86 -36.11 25.49
N ARG A 91 31.04 -36.36 24.91
CA ARG A 91 32.26 -35.55 25.09
C ARG A 91 32.27 -34.27 24.24
N HIS A 92 31.42 -34.16 23.22
CA HIS A 92 31.39 -33.00 22.32
C HIS A 92 30.10 -32.17 22.41
N THR A 93 29.16 -32.53 23.29
CA THR A 93 27.86 -31.85 23.41
C THR A 93 27.99 -30.35 23.71
N VAL A 94 28.95 -29.95 24.54
CA VAL A 94 29.21 -28.54 24.87
C VAL A 94 29.70 -27.74 23.65
N VAL A 95 30.53 -28.35 22.79
CA VAL A 95 31.03 -27.72 21.56
C VAL A 95 29.90 -27.53 20.55
N HIS A 96 29.00 -28.50 20.41
CA HIS A 96 27.85 -28.38 19.52
C HIS A 96 26.86 -27.31 19.98
N ILE A 97 26.56 -27.22 21.28
CA ILE A 97 25.71 -26.16 21.83
C ILE A 97 26.34 -24.79 21.56
N ALA A 98 27.65 -24.64 21.79
CA ALA A 98 28.35 -23.38 21.51
C ALA A 98 28.30 -22.98 20.02
N VAL A 99 28.47 -23.94 19.10
CA VAL A 99 28.38 -23.70 17.66
C VAL A 99 26.95 -23.30 17.26
N ILE A 100 25.93 -23.98 17.76
CA ILE A 100 24.52 -23.65 17.48
C ILE A 100 24.18 -22.26 18.01
N THR A 101 24.57 -21.93 19.24
CA THR A 101 24.36 -20.60 19.81
C THR A 101 25.07 -19.52 19.00
N ALA A 102 26.31 -19.77 18.57
CA ALA A 102 27.05 -18.86 17.71
C ALA A 102 26.39 -18.68 16.33
N LEU A 103 25.86 -19.75 15.74
CA LEU A 103 25.16 -19.71 14.45
C LEU A 103 23.84 -18.95 14.56
N SER A 104 23.08 -19.14 15.64
CA SER A 104 21.84 -18.42 15.92
C SER A 104 22.09 -16.93 16.16
N LEU A 105 23.18 -16.57 16.87
CA LEU A 105 23.62 -15.19 17.03
C LEU A 105 24.05 -14.58 15.70
N PHE A 106 24.82 -15.31 14.88
CA PHE A 106 25.23 -14.86 13.56
C PHE A 106 24.05 -14.67 12.62
N ALA A 107 23.06 -15.57 12.64
CA ALA A 107 21.83 -15.43 11.89
C ALA A 107 21.01 -14.23 12.37
N ALA A 108 20.87 -14.02 13.69
CA ALA A 108 20.16 -12.88 14.26
C ALA A 108 20.81 -11.54 13.89
N VAL A 109 22.15 -11.48 13.89
CA VAL A 109 22.93 -10.28 13.49
C VAL A 109 22.94 -10.10 11.96
N GLY A 110 22.99 -11.19 11.19
CA GLY A 110 22.89 -11.14 9.73
C GLY A 110 21.54 -10.64 9.28
N ILE A 111 20.45 -11.14 9.88
CA ILE A 111 19.09 -10.71 9.61
C ILE A 111 18.88 -9.22 9.96
N SER A 112 19.48 -8.72 11.05
CA SER A 112 19.34 -7.32 11.42
C SER A 112 20.12 -6.34 10.53
N THR A 113 21.03 -6.86 9.69
CA THR A 113 21.91 -6.05 8.82
C THR A 113 21.60 -6.20 7.32
N VAL A 114 20.79 -7.17 6.91
CA VAL A 114 20.39 -7.30 5.51
C VAL A 114 19.39 -6.19 5.16
N PRO A 115 19.67 -5.34 4.15
CA PRO A 115 18.69 -4.36 3.69
C PRO A 115 17.49 -5.12 3.12
N VAL A 116 16.30 -4.85 3.67
CA VAL A 116 15.03 -5.41 3.19
C VAL A 116 14.89 -5.04 1.72
N ARG A 117 15.09 -6.02 0.82
CA ARG A 117 14.91 -5.83 -0.61
C ARG A 117 13.45 -6.08 -0.95
N ASP A 118 12.84 -5.10 -1.59
CA ASP A 118 11.50 -5.23 -2.12
C ASP A 118 11.49 -6.19 -3.32
N LEU A 119 10.78 -7.31 -3.17
CA LEU A 119 10.59 -8.32 -4.22
C LEU A 119 9.27 -8.14 -4.97
N SER A 120 8.51 -7.06 -4.70
CA SER A 120 7.29 -6.77 -5.45
C SER A 120 7.63 -6.41 -6.90
N ARG A 121 6.72 -6.77 -7.81
CA ARG A 121 6.92 -6.70 -9.27
C ARG A 121 7.32 -5.31 -9.77
N ASP A 122 6.90 -4.27 -9.05
CA ASP A 122 7.08 -2.86 -9.43
C ASP A 122 7.86 -2.04 -8.39
N GLY A 123 8.50 -2.69 -7.41
CA GLY A 123 9.13 -1.99 -6.29
C GLY A 123 8.12 -1.12 -5.53
N ALA A 124 6.90 -1.63 -5.33
CA ALA A 124 5.77 -0.91 -4.72
C ALA A 124 6.03 -0.46 -3.27
N TYR A 125 7.04 -1.04 -2.64
CA TYR A 125 7.48 -0.82 -1.27
C TYR A 125 8.90 -0.22 -1.21
N THR A 126 9.43 0.25 -2.35
CA THR A 126 10.71 0.94 -2.45
C THR A 126 10.47 2.42 -2.71
N LEU A 127 11.13 3.29 -1.94
CA LEU A 127 11.07 4.73 -2.17
C LEU A 127 11.59 5.06 -3.57
N LYS A 128 10.90 5.95 -4.28
CA LYS A 128 11.32 6.42 -5.59
C LYS A 128 12.60 7.26 -5.49
N PRO A 129 13.45 7.27 -6.53
CA PRO A 129 14.71 8.03 -6.51
C PRO A 129 14.55 9.52 -6.21
N CYS A 130 13.45 10.15 -6.67
CA CYS A 130 13.15 11.55 -6.37
C CYS A 130 12.89 11.76 -4.86
N THR A 131 12.12 10.87 -4.22
CA THR A 131 11.90 10.87 -2.78
C THR A 131 13.22 10.75 -2.02
N VAL A 132 14.04 9.77 -2.37
CA VAL A 132 15.37 9.56 -1.74
C VAL A 132 16.22 10.83 -1.83
N THR A 133 16.34 11.41 -3.03
CA THR A 133 17.14 12.62 -3.26
C THR A 133 16.64 13.81 -2.45
N LEU A 134 15.32 13.96 -2.29
CA LEU A 134 14.75 15.02 -1.46
C LEU A 134 15.08 14.80 0.02
N LEU A 135 14.85 13.60 0.54
CA LEU A 135 15.05 13.30 1.96
C LEU A 135 16.52 13.43 2.37
N ASP A 136 17.45 13.08 1.50
CA ASP A 136 18.90 13.23 1.75
C ASP A 136 19.37 14.69 1.76
N ARG A 137 18.58 15.61 1.19
CA ARG A 137 18.87 17.06 1.16
C ARG A 137 18.36 17.81 2.38
N LEU A 138 17.62 17.16 3.28
CA LEU A 138 17.13 17.80 4.51
C LEU A 138 18.32 18.16 5.40
N ASP A 139 18.41 19.44 5.77
CA ASP A 139 19.49 19.98 6.62
C ASP A 139 19.05 20.37 8.03
N SER A 140 17.76 20.18 8.32
CA SER A 140 17.10 20.53 9.57
C SER A 140 16.13 19.42 9.94
N GLU A 141 15.72 19.36 11.20
CA GLU A 141 14.76 18.35 11.65
C GLU A 141 13.40 18.52 10.94
N CYS A 142 12.91 17.43 10.37
CA CYS A 142 11.62 17.26 9.75
C CYS A 142 10.80 16.26 10.59
N ILE A 143 9.76 16.75 11.25
CA ILE A 143 8.89 15.93 12.10
C ILE A 143 7.63 15.56 11.33
N ILE A 144 7.35 14.27 11.24
CA ILE A 144 6.15 13.74 10.60
C ILE A 144 5.26 13.12 11.69
N THR A 145 4.13 13.76 11.98
CA THR A 145 3.13 13.26 12.93
C THR A 145 1.91 12.74 12.19
N TRP A 146 1.67 11.43 12.25
CA TRP A 146 0.46 10.81 11.72
C TRP A 146 -0.63 10.73 12.78
N TYR A 147 -1.68 11.52 12.57
CA TYR A 147 -2.90 11.47 13.36
C TYR A 147 -3.84 10.43 12.78
N ARG A 148 -4.15 9.39 13.57
CA ARG A 148 -4.97 8.25 13.12
C ARG A 148 -5.83 7.69 14.24
N THR A 149 -7.01 7.15 13.90
CA THR A 149 -7.72 6.25 14.82
C THR A 149 -7.08 4.85 14.78
N ASP A 150 -7.11 4.13 15.91
CA ASP A 150 -6.55 2.77 16.00
C ASP A 150 -7.19 1.80 14.98
N SER A 151 -8.51 1.92 14.77
CA SER A 151 -9.24 1.14 13.76
C SER A 151 -8.68 1.32 12.35
N TYR A 152 -8.27 2.55 11.98
CA TYR A 152 -7.62 2.79 10.70
C TYR A 152 -6.19 2.26 10.68
N ALA A 153 -5.44 2.40 11.79
CA ALA A 153 -4.08 1.90 11.92
C ALA A 153 -3.97 0.39 11.63
N GLU A 154 -4.93 -0.39 12.12
CA GLU A 154 -5.01 -1.84 11.95
C GLU A 154 -5.52 -2.28 10.57
N SER A 155 -6.04 -1.35 9.77
CA SER A 155 -6.45 -1.64 8.39
C SER A 155 -5.26 -1.94 7.49
N LEU A 156 -5.50 -2.61 6.36
CA LEU A 156 -4.47 -2.85 5.34
C LEU A 156 -3.81 -1.53 4.87
N SER A 157 -4.64 -0.51 4.65
CA SER A 157 -4.19 0.83 4.24
C SER A 157 -3.36 1.52 5.30
N GLY A 158 -3.79 1.45 6.56
CA GLY A 158 -3.04 2.01 7.69
C GLY A 158 -1.70 1.31 7.91
N THR A 159 -1.68 -0.02 7.83
CA THR A 159 -0.44 -0.80 7.94
C THR A 159 0.55 -0.41 6.85
N ALA A 160 0.09 -0.32 5.60
CA ALA A 160 0.93 0.06 4.47
C ALA A 160 1.47 1.50 4.59
N LEU A 161 0.65 2.44 5.06
CA LEU A 161 1.08 3.81 5.34
C LEU A 161 2.12 3.85 6.48
N SER A 162 1.92 3.08 7.55
CA SER A 162 2.88 2.95 8.64
C SER A 162 4.24 2.47 8.15
N MET A 163 4.24 1.46 7.27
CA MET A 163 5.47 0.93 6.67
C MET A 163 6.15 1.96 5.76
N LEU A 164 5.38 2.78 5.04
CA LEU A 164 5.92 3.87 4.23
C LEU A 164 6.61 4.93 5.11
N LEU A 165 5.97 5.35 6.20
CA LEU A 165 6.52 6.37 7.11
C LEU A 165 7.79 5.91 7.81
N ASP A 166 7.84 4.64 8.26
CA ASP A 166 9.06 4.02 8.80
C ASP A 166 10.20 4.02 7.76
N ARG A 167 9.90 3.87 6.47
CA ARG A 167 10.93 3.99 5.42
C ARG A 167 11.46 5.42 5.26
N TYR A 168 10.61 6.44 5.36
CA TYR A 168 11.07 7.84 5.34
C TYR A 168 12.04 8.09 6.50
N GLU A 169 11.65 7.69 7.71
CA GLU A 169 12.51 7.83 8.90
C GLU A 169 13.84 7.07 8.76
N ARG A 170 13.82 5.85 8.20
CA ARG A 170 15.03 5.06 7.95
C ARG A 170 15.95 5.68 6.89
N GLN A 171 15.40 6.36 5.89
CA GLN A 171 16.18 6.98 4.82
C GLN A 171 17.11 8.07 5.36
N ASN A 172 16.59 8.94 6.24
CA ASN A 172 17.39 9.99 6.88
C ASN A 172 17.09 10.05 8.38
N ARG A 173 17.67 9.11 9.13
CA ARG A 173 17.49 9.03 10.60
C ARG A 173 18.09 10.20 11.37
N GLU A 174 18.92 11.03 10.75
CA GLU A 174 19.50 12.19 11.43
C GLU A 174 18.48 13.32 11.49
N HIS A 175 17.75 13.54 10.38
CA HIS A 175 16.85 14.67 10.23
C HIS A 175 15.36 14.33 10.23
N LEU A 176 14.95 13.07 10.05
CA LEU A 176 13.53 12.67 10.09
C LEU A 176 13.15 12.00 11.41
N ARG A 177 11.97 12.37 11.92
CA ARG A 177 11.32 11.76 13.08
C ARG A 177 9.87 11.45 12.76
N PHE A 178 9.43 10.25 13.11
CA PHE A 178 8.04 9.85 12.92
C PHE A 178 7.32 9.63 14.26
N TYR A 179 6.11 10.18 14.37
CA TYR A 179 5.22 9.98 15.50
C TYR A 179 3.82 9.56 15.04
N ALA A 180 3.18 8.64 15.76
CA ALA A 180 1.76 8.31 15.58
C ALA A 180 0.97 8.74 16.81
N ARG A 181 -0.17 9.41 16.61
CA ARG A 181 -1.04 9.88 17.69
C ARG A 181 -2.51 9.61 17.38
N ASP A 182 -3.25 9.13 18.38
CA ASP A 182 -4.72 9.05 18.29
C ASP A 182 -5.32 10.41 18.68
N PRO A 183 -5.99 11.12 17.74
CA PRO A 183 -6.55 12.44 17.98
C PRO A 183 -7.86 12.42 18.78
N VAL A 184 -8.47 11.25 19.01
CA VAL A 184 -9.72 11.05 19.76
C VAL A 184 -9.45 10.56 21.19
N GLN A 185 -8.46 9.68 21.36
CA GLN A 185 -8.13 9.14 22.69
C GLN A 185 -7.22 10.06 23.52
N ASN A 186 -6.30 10.81 22.88
CA ASN A 186 -5.26 11.55 23.60
C ASN A 186 -5.47 13.07 23.61
N ILE A 187 -6.38 13.59 22.79
CA ILE A 187 -6.57 15.02 22.57
C ILE A 187 -8.08 15.23 22.38
N SER A 188 -8.64 16.31 22.95
CA SER A 188 -10.08 16.60 23.00
C SER A 188 -10.89 16.21 21.75
N PRO A 189 -12.17 15.79 21.84
CA PRO A 189 -13.00 15.42 20.68
C PRO A 189 -13.11 16.49 19.58
N ALA A 190 -12.89 17.76 19.91
CA ALA A 190 -12.88 18.89 18.96
C ALA A 190 -11.50 19.15 18.32
N PHE A 191 -10.48 18.40 18.69
CA PHE A 191 -9.11 18.55 18.19
C PHE A 191 -8.93 18.18 16.71
N PRO A 192 -9.52 17.08 16.20
CA PRO A 192 -9.41 16.76 14.78
C PRO A 192 -9.90 17.90 13.88
N GLU A 193 -11.07 18.47 14.20
CA GLU A 193 -11.65 19.58 13.47
C GLU A 193 -10.79 20.85 13.56
N LYS A 194 -10.26 21.18 14.75
CA LYS A 194 -9.36 22.33 14.94
C LYS A 194 -8.05 22.19 14.19
N LEU A 195 -7.56 20.96 14.04
CA LEU A 195 -6.36 20.69 13.26
C LEU A 195 -6.65 20.77 11.76
N GLY A 196 -7.91 20.58 11.33
CA GLY A 196 -8.31 20.51 9.93
C GLY A 196 -8.33 19.08 9.36
N LEU A 197 -8.39 18.06 10.22
CA LEU A 197 -8.56 16.67 9.82
C LEU A 197 -9.99 16.41 9.37
N VAL A 198 -10.13 15.69 8.26
CA VAL A 198 -11.44 15.29 7.72
C VAL A 198 -11.66 13.80 8.01
N PRO A 199 -12.82 13.39 8.53
CA PRO A 199 -13.12 11.97 8.73
C PRO A 199 -13.26 11.25 7.38
N LEU A 200 -12.77 10.01 7.31
CA LEU A 200 -13.00 9.10 6.20
C LEU A 200 -14.48 8.66 6.17
N ALA A 201 -14.89 8.03 5.06
CA ALA A 201 -16.27 7.59 4.85
C ALA A 201 -16.80 6.60 5.92
N ASP A 202 -15.90 5.89 6.60
CA ASP A 202 -16.18 4.97 7.70
C ASP A 202 -16.14 5.64 9.10
N GLY A 203 -15.97 6.96 9.15
CA GLY A 203 -15.88 7.76 10.37
C GLY A 203 -14.51 7.71 11.06
N ASN A 204 -13.52 7.03 10.49
CA ASN A 204 -12.15 7.03 10.99
C ASN A 204 -11.40 8.32 10.63
N TYR A 205 -10.29 8.60 11.31
CA TYR A 205 -9.41 9.73 10.97
C TYR A 205 -8.05 9.22 10.47
N SER A 206 -7.50 9.88 9.46
CA SER A 206 -6.12 9.72 9.01
C SER A 206 -5.64 10.99 8.33
N GLY A 207 -4.66 11.67 8.95
CA GLY A 207 -3.99 12.81 8.35
C GLY A 207 -2.58 12.97 8.90
N ILE A 208 -1.71 13.63 8.14
CA ILE A 208 -0.30 13.74 8.46
C ILE A 208 0.08 15.21 8.58
N LEU A 209 0.63 15.58 9.74
CA LEU A 209 1.25 16.88 9.95
C LEU A 209 2.75 16.75 9.71
N ILE A 210 3.30 17.62 8.89
CA ILE A 210 4.72 17.70 8.57
C ILE A 210 5.23 19.05 9.06
N GLU A 211 6.29 19.04 9.86
CA GLU A 211 6.90 20.24 10.42
C GLU A 211 8.37 20.30 10.01
N TYR A 212 8.79 21.39 9.38
CA TYR A 212 10.17 21.59 8.93
C TYR A 212 10.54 23.08 8.99
N ARG A 213 11.68 23.40 9.62
CA ARG A 213 12.18 24.78 9.82
C ARG A 213 11.13 25.77 10.38
N GLY A 214 10.29 25.32 11.30
CA GLY A 214 9.22 26.13 11.92
C GLY A 214 8.00 26.38 11.04
N SER A 215 7.98 25.86 9.80
CA SER A 215 6.79 25.80 8.96
C SER A 215 6.10 24.46 9.12
N SER A 216 4.77 24.45 9.09
CA SER A 216 3.99 23.23 9.20
C SER A 216 3.00 23.09 8.05
N ARG A 217 2.72 21.84 7.69
CA ARG A 217 1.79 21.50 6.62
C ARG A 217 1.00 20.27 6.99
N LEU A 218 -0.33 20.38 6.94
CA LEU A 218 -1.22 19.25 7.13
C LEU A 218 -1.61 18.65 5.79
N VAL A 219 -1.47 17.33 5.67
CA VAL A 219 -2.01 16.50 4.60
C VAL A 219 -3.27 15.81 5.17
N PRO A 220 -4.48 16.36 4.90
CA PRO A 220 -5.66 16.05 5.71
C PRO A 220 -6.30 14.69 5.41
N VAL A 221 -6.06 14.10 4.24
CA VAL A 221 -6.60 12.79 3.88
C VAL A 221 -5.57 12.02 3.04
N ILE A 222 -5.07 10.91 3.60
CA ILE A 222 -4.33 9.92 2.81
C ILE A 222 -5.18 8.65 2.74
N ALA A 223 -5.95 8.53 1.66
CA ALA A 223 -6.76 7.35 1.38
C ALA A 223 -5.87 6.24 0.78
N GLY A 224 -5.12 5.54 1.63
CA GLY A 224 -4.30 4.40 1.23
C GLY A 224 -2.87 4.75 0.83
N HIS A 225 -2.06 3.72 0.57
CA HIS A 225 -0.61 3.83 0.40
C HIS A 225 -0.17 4.26 -1.02
N THR A 226 -1.05 4.14 -2.02
CA THR A 226 -0.69 4.29 -3.44
C THR A 226 -0.21 5.70 -3.81
N LEU A 227 -0.88 6.74 -3.31
CA LEU A 227 -0.50 8.14 -3.53
C LEU A 227 0.22 8.76 -2.33
N ALA A 228 0.32 8.02 -1.22
CA ALA A 228 0.89 8.53 0.02
C ALA A 228 2.34 9.01 -0.16
N GLU A 229 3.17 8.26 -0.90
CA GLU A 229 4.56 8.67 -1.16
C GLU A 229 4.61 9.99 -1.94
N TYR A 230 3.78 10.13 -2.98
CA TYR A 230 3.72 11.35 -3.78
C TYR A 230 3.31 12.56 -2.93
N GLU A 231 2.21 12.45 -2.19
CA GLU A 231 1.69 13.54 -1.36
C GLU A 231 2.66 13.95 -0.24
N LEU A 232 3.31 12.97 0.40
CA LEU A 232 4.32 13.20 1.43
C LEU A 232 5.56 13.88 0.86
N THR A 233 6.15 13.32 -0.19
CA THR A 233 7.36 13.85 -0.83
C THR A 233 7.14 15.27 -1.30
N ARG A 234 6.02 15.53 -1.98
CA ARG A 234 5.67 16.87 -2.44
C ARG A 234 5.45 17.85 -1.29
N SER A 235 4.78 17.42 -0.22
CA SER A 235 4.55 18.29 0.94
C SER A 235 5.86 18.67 1.63
N ILE A 236 6.80 17.71 1.78
CA ILE A 236 8.14 17.99 2.28
C ILE A 236 8.90 18.92 1.33
N GLU A 237 8.86 18.66 0.02
CA GLU A 237 9.50 19.51 -0.99
C GLU A 237 9.02 20.96 -0.89
N SER A 238 7.72 21.17 -0.74
CA SER A 238 7.14 22.51 -0.57
C SER A 238 7.63 23.23 0.70
N LEU A 239 7.94 22.49 1.77
CA LEU A 239 8.50 23.06 2.99
C LEU A 239 10.00 23.34 2.86
N VAL A 240 10.71 22.54 2.05
CA VAL A 240 12.15 22.70 1.78
C VAL A 240 12.43 23.86 0.84
N GLU A 241 11.71 23.95 -0.26
CA GLU A 241 11.86 24.99 -1.28
C GLU A 241 11.21 26.33 -0.85
N GLY A 242 10.37 26.30 0.19
CA GLY A 242 9.38 27.34 0.46
C GLY A 242 8.19 27.19 -0.49
N SER A 243 7.07 27.86 -0.19
CA SER A 243 5.92 27.91 -1.11
C SER A 243 6.45 28.23 -2.50
N ARG A 244 6.32 27.29 -3.44
CA ARG A 244 6.76 27.52 -4.82
C ARG A 244 6.15 28.84 -5.26
N GLU A 245 7.01 29.76 -5.68
CA GLU A 245 6.61 31.09 -6.15
C GLU A 245 5.62 31.01 -7.33
N TYR A 246 5.53 29.82 -7.94
CA TYR A 246 4.55 29.46 -8.95
C TYR A 246 3.81 28.18 -8.53
N PRO A 247 2.51 28.24 -8.18
CA PRO A 247 1.71 27.02 -8.07
C PRO A 247 1.80 26.25 -9.38
N LEU A 248 1.82 24.91 -9.31
CA LEU A 248 1.89 24.07 -10.50
C LEU A 248 0.68 24.43 -11.39
N GLN A 249 0.93 24.96 -12.57
CA GLN A 249 -0.15 25.40 -13.44
C GLN A 249 -0.74 24.20 -14.18
N VAL A 250 -2.04 24.25 -14.47
CA VAL A 250 -2.70 23.33 -15.39
C VAL A 250 -3.52 24.17 -16.36
N LEU A 251 -3.29 23.98 -17.65
CA LEU A 251 -4.13 24.58 -18.68
C LEU A 251 -5.46 23.81 -18.73
N VAL A 252 -6.58 24.52 -18.67
CA VAL A 252 -7.91 23.89 -18.76
C VAL A 252 -8.63 24.34 -20.01
N LEU A 253 -9.07 23.36 -20.80
CA LEU A 253 -9.95 23.55 -21.93
C LEU A 253 -11.30 22.87 -21.68
N GLY A 254 -12.37 23.66 -21.78
CA GLY A 254 -13.72 23.24 -21.42
C GLY A 254 -14.33 24.13 -20.36
N ASN A 255 -15.54 23.79 -19.91
CA ASN A 255 -16.21 24.50 -18.84
C ASN A 255 -16.08 23.72 -17.52
N PRO A 256 -15.12 24.06 -16.64
CA PRO A 256 -15.03 23.43 -15.32
C PRO A 256 -16.24 23.77 -14.43
N GLY A 257 -16.91 24.91 -14.65
CA GLY A 257 -18.04 25.38 -13.82
C GLY A 257 -19.40 24.76 -14.17
N SER A 258 -19.49 23.85 -15.14
CA SER A 258 -20.71 23.07 -15.39
C SER A 258 -20.49 21.62 -14.93
N GLY A 259 -20.76 21.36 -13.65
CA GLY A 259 -20.80 20.00 -13.08
C GLY A 259 -19.45 19.37 -12.73
N HIS A 260 -18.34 20.10 -12.82
CA HIS A 260 -16.99 19.61 -12.51
C HIS A 260 -16.32 20.36 -11.36
N ASP A 261 -17.08 21.05 -10.51
CA ASP A 261 -16.59 21.82 -9.35
C ASP A 261 -15.69 20.97 -8.42
N HIS A 262 -15.95 19.66 -8.35
CA HIS A 262 -15.12 18.71 -7.61
C HIS A 262 -13.72 18.53 -8.19
N LEU A 263 -13.57 18.58 -9.52
CA LEU A 263 -12.25 18.50 -10.16
C LEU A 263 -11.43 19.75 -9.87
N GLN A 264 -12.06 20.93 -9.92
CA GLN A 264 -11.42 22.17 -9.52
C GLN A 264 -10.95 22.10 -8.06
N LEU A 265 -11.83 21.69 -7.15
CA LEU A 265 -11.48 21.51 -5.73
C LEU A 265 -10.33 20.52 -5.53
N LEU A 266 -10.32 19.40 -6.25
CA LEU A 266 -9.25 18.39 -6.16
C LEU A 266 -7.91 18.93 -6.68
N LEU A 267 -7.93 19.67 -7.79
CA LEU A 267 -6.73 20.26 -8.39
C LEU A 267 -6.18 21.38 -7.51
N GLU A 268 -7.04 22.26 -6.98
CA GLU A 268 -6.66 23.30 -6.02
C GLU A 268 -6.15 22.71 -4.70
N HIS A 269 -6.77 21.63 -4.19
CA HIS A 269 -6.28 20.91 -3.01
C HIS A 269 -4.89 20.31 -3.25
N ALA A 270 -4.67 19.78 -4.45
CA ALA A 270 -3.37 19.38 -4.94
C ALA A 270 -2.52 20.59 -5.39
N GLU A 271 -2.79 21.81 -4.91
CA GLU A 271 -2.06 23.07 -5.19
C GLU A 271 -1.73 23.33 -6.66
N PHE A 272 -2.58 22.85 -7.57
CA PHE A 272 -2.55 23.28 -8.95
C PHE A 272 -3.31 24.60 -9.07
N THR A 273 -2.76 25.53 -9.84
CA THR A 273 -3.51 26.71 -10.29
C THR A 273 -4.05 26.45 -11.68
N LEU A 274 -5.36 26.53 -11.80
CA LEU A 274 -6.07 26.37 -13.06
C LEU A 274 -5.89 27.63 -13.87
N VAL A 275 -5.26 27.49 -15.03
CA VAL A 275 -5.08 28.59 -15.98
C VAL A 275 -6.09 28.36 -17.12
N PRO A 276 -7.21 29.10 -17.15
CA PRO A 276 -8.12 29.04 -18.28
C PRO A 276 -7.37 29.53 -19.53
N VAL A 277 -7.64 28.89 -20.66
CA VAL A 277 -7.03 29.26 -21.94
C VAL A 277 -8.06 29.98 -22.79
N ASP A 278 -7.90 31.29 -22.94
CA ASP A 278 -8.87 32.12 -23.66
C ASP A 278 -8.83 31.91 -25.17
N ASN A 279 -7.65 31.67 -25.76
CA ASN A 279 -7.45 31.51 -27.21
C ASN A 279 -6.58 30.28 -27.52
N PRO A 280 -7.10 29.05 -27.31
CA PRO A 280 -6.32 27.83 -27.46
C PRO A 280 -5.71 27.62 -28.84
N GLU A 281 -6.31 28.16 -29.89
CA GLU A 281 -5.82 28.11 -31.27
C GLU A 281 -4.50 28.86 -31.48
N ASN A 282 -4.13 29.78 -30.58
CA ASN A 282 -2.88 30.55 -30.67
C ASN A 282 -1.66 29.78 -30.11
N GLY A 283 -1.89 28.56 -29.62
CA GLY A 283 -0.87 27.71 -29.05
C GLY A 283 -1.04 27.47 -27.55
N LEU A 284 -0.43 26.39 -27.09
CA LEU A 284 -0.44 25.93 -25.70
C LEU A 284 1.00 25.72 -25.25
N ASP A 285 1.35 26.18 -24.05
CA ASP A 285 2.70 26.00 -23.49
C ASP A 285 2.92 24.55 -23.06
N GLU A 286 3.76 23.80 -23.78
CA GLU A 286 4.05 22.38 -23.52
C GLU A 286 4.66 22.09 -22.14
N ARG A 287 5.19 23.11 -21.46
CA ARG A 287 5.75 22.97 -20.10
C ARG A 287 4.66 22.85 -19.04
N VAL A 288 3.43 23.24 -19.36
CA VAL A 288 2.28 23.21 -18.46
C VAL A 288 1.34 22.08 -18.87
N PRO A 289 1.00 21.13 -17.98
CA PRO A 289 0.07 20.05 -18.30
C PRO A 289 -1.30 20.59 -18.74
N LEU A 290 -1.93 19.87 -19.68
CA LEU A 290 -3.23 20.23 -20.24
C LEU A 290 -4.33 19.29 -19.73
N VAL A 291 -5.44 19.84 -19.26
CA VAL A 291 -6.67 19.09 -18.96
C VAL A 291 -7.76 19.53 -19.93
N VAL A 292 -8.28 18.58 -20.70
CA VAL A 292 -9.38 18.77 -21.64
C VAL A 292 -10.63 18.11 -21.09
N ILE A 293 -11.66 18.92 -20.79
CA ILE A 293 -12.93 18.48 -20.23
C ILE A 293 -14.03 18.68 -21.27
N GLY A 294 -14.53 17.56 -21.80
CA GLY A 294 -15.46 17.58 -22.91
C GLY A 294 -14.84 18.18 -24.18
N SER A 295 -15.70 18.46 -25.15
CA SER A 295 -15.28 18.84 -26.49
C SER A 295 -16.20 19.86 -27.16
N ARG A 296 -17.19 20.41 -26.43
CA ARG A 296 -18.17 21.36 -26.98
C ARG A 296 -17.55 22.66 -27.49
N PHE A 297 -16.45 23.07 -26.87
CA PHE A 297 -15.68 24.27 -27.27
C PHE A 297 -14.75 24.00 -28.46
N ALA A 298 -14.49 22.72 -28.79
CA ALA A 298 -13.39 22.37 -29.66
C ALA A 298 -13.76 22.53 -31.14
N THR A 299 -13.07 23.45 -31.79
CA THR A 299 -13.08 23.63 -33.25
C THR A 299 -11.89 22.92 -33.88
N GLY A 300 -11.86 22.82 -35.22
CA GLY A 300 -10.71 22.27 -35.95
C GLY A 300 -9.36 22.93 -35.59
N PRO A 301 -9.26 24.28 -35.53
CA PRO A 301 -8.07 24.98 -35.06
C PRO A 301 -7.65 24.61 -33.63
N VAL A 302 -8.61 24.51 -32.70
CA VAL A 302 -8.33 24.12 -31.31
C VAL A 302 -7.80 22.70 -31.23
N ALA A 303 -8.42 21.75 -31.95
CA ALA A 303 -7.92 20.38 -32.01
C ALA A 303 -6.52 20.31 -32.62
N ARG A 304 -6.21 21.14 -33.63
CA ARG A 304 -4.86 21.23 -34.20
C ARG A 304 -3.84 21.71 -33.17
N SER A 305 -4.18 22.74 -32.39
CA SER A 305 -3.31 23.24 -31.32
C SER A 305 -3.02 22.18 -30.25
N ILE A 306 -4.04 21.38 -29.87
CA ILE A 306 -3.85 20.22 -28.98
C ILE A 306 -2.91 19.19 -29.62
N ASP A 307 -3.05 18.91 -30.91
CA ASP A 307 -2.19 17.96 -31.63
C ASP A 307 -0.73 18.41 -31.62
N GLU A 308 -0.50 19.70 -31.87
CA GLU A 308 0.82 20.30 -31.87
C GLU A 308 1.44 20.32 -30.47
N PHE A 309 0.67 20.65 -29.43
CA PHE A 309 1.09 20.58 -28.03
C PHE A 309 1.60 19.18 -27.66
N LEU A 310 0.84 18.14 -28.03
CA LEU A 310 1.23 16.76 -27.79
C LEU A 310 2.47 16.35 -28.61
N ASN A 311 2.61 16.85 -29.84
CA ASN A 311 3.79 16.59 -30.68
C ASN A 311 5.07 17.25 -30.13
N ARG A 312 4.94 18.36 -29.39
CA ARG A 312 6.06 19.01 -28.68
C ARG A 312 6.43 18.31 -27.36
N GLY A 313 5.73 17.23 -26.99
CA GLY A 313 6.00 16.48 -25.75
C GLY A 313 5.21 16.96 -24.54
N GLY A 314 4.20 17.82 -24.74
CA GLY A 314 3.29 18.22 -23.68
C GLY A 314 2.47 17.05 -23.15
N ASN A 315 2.16 17.08 -21.85
CA ASN A 315 1.34 16.06 -21.19
C ASN A 315 -0.11 16.51 -21.12
N ALA A 316 -1.05 15.64 -21.53
CA ALA A 316 -2.48 15.95 -21.46
C ALA A 316 -3.32 14.83 -20.84
N LEU A 317 -4.32 15.24 -20.04
CA LEU A 317 -5.47 14.44 -19.67
C LEU A 317 -6.67 14.86 -20.51
N VAL A 318 -7.29 13.92 -21.22
CA VAL A 318 -8.43 14.20 -22.10
C VAL A 318 -9.64 13.38 -21.66
N MET A 319 -10.70 14.07 -21.23
CA MET A 319 -11.96 13.48 -20.77
C MET A 319 -13.07 13.85 -21.74
N VAL A 320 -13.34 13.00 -22.73
CA VAL A 320 -14.37 13.21 -23.74
C VAL A 320 -15.28 12.00 -23.87
N SER A 321 -16.52 12.22 -24.29
CA SER A 321 -17.50 11.18 -24.60
C SER A 321 -17.93 11.28 -26.06
N GLY A 322 -18.11 10.13 -26.72
CA GLY A 322 -18.72 10.01 -28.05
C GLY A 322 -20.24 10.19 -28.04
N THR A 323 -20.85 10.27 -26.86
CA THR A 323 -22.26 10.62 -26.67
C THR A 323 -22.40 11.92 -25.89
N GLU A 324 -23.52 12.58 -26.10
CA GLU A 324 -23.97 13.73 -25.34
C GLU A 324 -25.25 13.37 -24.60
N ILE A 325 -25.30 13.67 -23.31
CA ILE A 325 -26.43 13.37 -22.43
C ILE A 325 -26.93 14.68 -21.85
N ASP A 326 -28.24 14.93 -21.95
CA ASP A 326 -28.87 16.04 -21.22
C ASP A 326 -29.12 15.65 -19.76
N SER A 327 -28.08 15.74 -18.93
CA SER A 327 -28.16 15.41 -17.50
C SER A 327 -28.97 16.42 -16.67
N THR A 328 -29.41 17.53 -17.26
CA THR A 328 -30.17 18.59 -16.59
C THR A 328 -31.64 18.62 -16.97
N GLY A 329 -32.01 18.01 -18.10
CA GLY A 329 -33.36 17.96 -18.62
C GLY A 329 -33.89 16.55 -18.71
N ASP A 330 -34.14 16.07 -19.92
CA ASP A 330 -34.88 14.84 -20.19
C ASP A 330 -34.02 13.57 -20.20
N TRP A 331 -32.72 13.69 -19.91
CA TRP A 331 -31.76 12.58 -19.96
C TRP A 331 -31.63 11.94 -21.35
N SER A 332 -32.04 12.65 -22.41
CA SER A 332 -31.85 12.16 -23.77
C SER A 332 -30.36 12.05 -24.11
N ALA A 333 -30.00 10.94 -24.75
CA ALA A 333 -28.65 10.66 -25.21
C ALA A 333 -28.58 10.73 -26.74
N ARG A 334 -27.57 11.43 -27.26
CA ARG A 334 -27.33 11.56 -28.71
C ARG A 334 -25.88 11.24 -29.03
N THR A 335 -25.64 10.58 -30.16
CA THR A 335 -24.29 10.37 -30.69
C THR A 335 -23.71 11.69 -31.17
N LYS A 336 -22.45 11.97 -30.82
CA LYS A 336 -21.70 13.07 -31.42
C LYS A 336 -21.22 12.69 -32.81
N SER A 337 -21.27 13.64 -33.73
CA SER A 337 -20.72 13.48 -35.08
C SER A 337 -19.76 14.61 -35.40
N GLY A 338 -18.64 14.28 -36.05
CA GLY A 338 -17.66 15.27 -36.51
C GLY A 338 -16.88 15.99 -35.41
N ASP A 339 -16.75 15.39 -34.23
CA ASP A 339 -16.04 16.00 -33.09
C ASP A 339 -14.52 16.08 -33.34
N PRO A 340 -13.92 17.28 -33.39
CA PRO A 340 -12.51 17.45 -33.74
C PRO A 340 -11.52 16.82 -32.75
N VAL A 341 -11.87 16.74 -31.46
CA VAL A 341 -11.01 16.15 -30.41
C VAL A 341 -11.07 14.63 -30.49
N ILE A 342 -12.26 14.05 -30.67
CA ILE A 342 -12.39 12.60 -30.87
C ILE A 342 -11.63 12.15 -32.12
N GLU A 343 -11.73 12.92 -33.21
CA GLU A 343 -11.04 12.64 -34.45
C GLU A 343 -9.50 12.74 -34.29
N LEU A 344 -9.01 13.70 -33.49
CA LEU A 344 -7.60 13.77 -33.08
C LEU A 344 -7.15 12.53 -32.31
N LEU A 345 -7.92 12.11 -31.30
CA LEU A 345 -7.60 10.92 -30.50
C LEU A 345 -7.56 9.67 -31.38
N ARG A 346 -8.49 9.56 -32.34
CA ARG A 346 -8.53 8.46 -33.30
C ARG A 346 -7.25 8.39 -34.15
N ARG A 347 -6.75 9.53 -34.66
CA ARG A 347 -5.47 9.59 -35.39
C ARG A 347 -4.27 9.17 -34.53
N ARG A 348 -4.37 9.37 -33.21
CA ARG A 348 -3.38 8.94 -32.21
C ARG A 348 -3.60 7.50 -31.71
N GLY A 349 -4.51 6.74 -32.33
CA GLY A 349 -4.76 5.34 -32.01
C GLY A 349 -5.77 5.09 -30.88
N ILE A 350 -6.43 6.14 -30.37
CA ILE A 350 -7.42 6.06 -29.29
C ILE A 350 -8.83 6.22 -29.89
N ALA A 351 -9.59 5.12 -29.96
CA ALA A 351 -10.94 5.14 -30.50
C ALA A 351 -11.99 5.33 -29.39
N ILE A 352 -12.64 6.49 -29.36
CA ILE A 352 -13.79 6.74 -28.48
C ILE A 352 -15.07 6.26 -29.18
N GLN A 353 -15.79 5.35 -28.54
CA GLN A 353 -17.03 4.82 -29.08
C GLN A 353 -18.19 5.78 -28.84
N ASP A 354 -19.17 5.74 -29.74
CA ASP A 354 -20.36 6.59 -29.78
C ASP A 354 -21.59 5.96 -29.08
N ARG A 355 -21.33 5.09 -28.10
CA ARG A 355 -22.34 4.28 -27.42
C ARG A 355 -22.15 4.31 -25.92
N LEU A 356 -23.24 4.14 -25.18
CA LEU A 356 -23.21 4.07 -23.73
C LEU A 356 -22.74 2.69 -23.25
N LEU A 357 -21.89 2.68 -22.23
CA LEU A 357 -21.50 1.46 -21.55
C LEU A 357 -22.60 1.09 -20.55
N ARG A 358 -23.12 -0.14 -20.65
CA ARG A 358 -24.09 -0.68 -19.69
C ARG A 358 -23.50 -1.89 -19.00
N ASP A 359 -23.37 -1.82 -17.67
CA ASP A 359 -23.06 -2.98 -16.84
C ASP A 359 -24.37 -3.68 -16.44
N LYS A 360 -24.48 -4.98 -16.74
CA LYS A 360 -25.66 -5.79 -16.40
C LYS A 360 -25.82 -6.03 -14.89
N ASN A 361 -24.76 -5.89 -14.11
CA ASN A 361 -24.78 -6.08 -12.66
C ASN A 361 -24.87 -4.75 -11.89
N HIS A 362 -24.57 -3.63 -12.56
CA HIS A 362 -24.57 -2.28 -11.98
C HIS A 362 -25.21 -1.27 -12.95
N TYR A 363 -26.47 -1.48 -13.33
CA TYR A 363 -27.22 -0.60 -14.25
C TYR A 363 -28.17 0.38 -13.55
N THR A 364 -28.32 0.29 -12.23
CA THR A 364 -29.23 1.17 -11.49
C THR A 364 -28.58 2.53 -11.30
N ILE A 365 -29.07 3.52 -12.04
CA ILE A 365 -28.76 4.93 -11.77
C ILE A 365 -29.71 5.35 -10.63
N ILE A 366 -29.14 5.58 -9.44
CA ILE A 366 -29.91 6.15 -8.32
C ILE A 366 -29.98 7.65 -8.56
N MET A 367 -31.15 8.13 -8.96
CA MET A 367 -31.41 9.55 -9.12
C MET A 367 -31.68 10.15 -7.74
N ASN A 368 -30.89 11.14 -7.32
CA ASN A 368 -31.29 12.01 -6.22
C ASN A 368 -32.52 12.79 -6.69
N ALA A 369 -33.62 12.69 -5.93
CA ALA A 369 -34.79 13.53 -6.20
C ALA A 369 -34.36 15.01 -6.09
N LEU A 370 -34.75 15.79 -7.10
CA LEU A 370 -34.53 17.25 -7.16
C LEU A 370 -35.01 17.97 -5.90
#